data_AF-A0A2S9IXA4-F1
#
_entry.id   AF-A0A2S9IXA4-F1
#
_cell.length_a   1.000
_cell.length_b   1.000
_cell.length_c   1.000
_cell.angle_alpha   90.00
_cell.angle_beta   90.00
_cell.angle_gamma   90.00
#
_symmetry.space_group_name_H-M   'P 1'
#
loop_
_entity.id
_entity.type
_entity.pdbx_description
1 polymer ?
#
loop_
_entity_poly.entity_id
_entity_poly.type
_entity_poly.pdbx_seq_one_letter_code
_entity_poly.pdbx_strand_id
1 'polypeptide(L)'
;MAARKTNKNVPLAVDLDGTLIATDLLWEGIFLLLKKNFLFVFLLPIWALQGKARLKHEIAERVTVDAATLPYRPEFLAFLKKEHAEGRRLVLATAAATPFAEAVAKHLGIFDAVYSTDRYRNLASKAKLKMLVEAFGEDGFDYAGNSRADIAIFDEARKAIVVAPDRAVRAWRRKHNPGSDGDAFFAAPRVRFASYLRMLRVHQWMKNTLVFVPAILAHDILYHDVFGRTFLAFISFCAAASSIYIVNDLFDLQLDRRHARKKKRPFASGELPVWFGVCASGALLALAYGVAALLPTEYMLVLTLYLFVTTAYSAALKRMLLIDVLVLAGLYTVRLLAGAAANATPGSFWLLSFSIFFFLSLALVKRYVELRNAPPEENEKLAGRGYLGHDREVIAQSGVASAFGAVMVLALYIDSDSVRTLYAYPWMIWPLCPIVLYINLRIWILAHRDQMHDDPVVFLLSDWRSIMMILLGGVMLMTAGMR
;
A
#
# COMPACT_ATOMS: atom_id res chain seq x y z
N MET A 1 -17.97 24.42 40.37
CA MET A 1 -16.92 25.39 39.97
C MET A 1 -15.59 25.21 40.73
N ALA A 2 -15.57 24.75 41.99
CA ALA A 2 -14.33 24.55 42.77
C ALA A 2 -13.40 23.44 42.22
N ALA A 3 -13.93 22.31 41.74
CA ALA A 3 -13.13 21.21 41.19
C ALA A 3 -12.39 21.54 39.87
N ARG A 4 -12.76 22.64 39.19
CA ARG A 4 -12.12 23.06 37.92
C ARG A 4 -10.88 23.94 38.17
N LYS A 5 -10.78 24.59 39.33
CA LYS A 5 -9.63 25.41 39.73
C LYS A 5 -8.43 24.57 40.21
N THR A 6 -8.65 23.33 40.67
CA THR A 6 -7.59 22.42 41.15
C THR A 6 -6.87 21.64 40.03
N ASN A 7 -7.38 21.63 38.80
CA ASN A 7 -6.71 20.97 37.67
C ASN A 7 -5.53 21.74 37.10
N LYS A 8 -5.47 23.06 37.30
CA LYS A 8 -4.46 23.93 36.66
C LYS A 8 -3.04 23.68 37.15
N ASN A 9 -2.88 23.30 38.42
CA ASN A 9 -1.56 23.12 39.03
C ASN A 9 -0.98 21.71 38.84
N VAL A 10 -1.76 20.75 38.34
CA VAL A 10 -1.28 19.37 38.18
C VAL A 10 -0.87 19.13 36.73
N PRO A 11 0.42 18.83 36.47
CA PRO A 11 0.91 18.58 35.12
C PRO A 11 0.20 17.40 34.48
N LEU A 12 -0.03 17.49 33.16
CA LEU A 12 -0.53 16.38 32.36
C LEU A 12 0.62 15.79 31.57
N ALA A 13 1.02 14.57 31.94
CA ALA A 13 1.98 13.77 31.20
C ALA A 13 1.28 13.01 30.08
N VAL A 14 1.81 13.10 28.86
CA VAL A 14 1.18 12.59 27.63
C VAL A 14 2.12 11.61 26.95
N ASP A 15 1.64 10.40 26.69
CA ASP A 15 2.34 9.45 25.83
C ASP A 15 2.21 9.81 24.34
N LEU A 16 3.18 9.40 23.54
CA LEU A 16 3.27 9.75 22.13
C LEU A 16 2.67 8.67 21.23
N ASP A 17 3.29 7.49 21.21
CA ASP A 17 3.02 6.43 20.24
C ASP A 17 1.67 5.76 20.53
N GLY A 18 0.76 5.75 19.54
CA GLY A 18 -0.59 5.25 19.68
C GLY A 18 -1.54 6.10 20.56
N THR A 19 -1.01 7.03 21.35
CA THR A 19 -1.75 7.99 22.18
C THR A 19 -1.94 9.31 21.43
N LEU A 20 -0.92 10.18 21.36
CA LEU A 20 -0.99 11.46 20.64
C LEU A 20 -1.05 11.27 19.12
N ILE A 21 -0.23 10.36 18.60
CA ILE A 21 -0.25 9.94 17.19
C ILE A 21 -0.88 8.55 17.08
N ALA A 22 -1.48 8.23 15.94
CA ALA A 22 -2.11 6.93 15.72
C ALA A 22 -1.11 5.79 15.42
N THR A 23 0.15 6.13 15.14
CA THR A 23 1.22 5.21 14.72
C THR A 23 2.32 5.08 15.78
N ASP A 24 3.36 4.32 15.45
CA ASP A 24 4.53 4.06 16.29
C ASP A 24 5.79 4.54 15.55
N LEU A 25 6.50 5.49 16.16
CA LEU A 25 7.67 6.13 15.58
C LEU A 25 8.87 5.20 15.41
N LEU A 26 8.95 4.09 16.16
CA LEU A 26 9.99 3.10 15.94
C LEU A 26 9.81 2.44 14.57
N TRP A 27 8.59 2.00 14.26
CA TRP A 27 8.29 1.38 12.98
C TRP A 27 8.44 2.36 11.82
N GLU A 28 7.97 3.60 11.98
CA GLU A 28 8.18 4.63 10.96
C GLU A 28 9.67 4.91 10.74
N GLY A 29 10.46 5.04 11.81
CA GLY A 29 11.90 5.22 11.75
C GLY A 29 12.61 4.07 11.01
N ILE A 30 12.19 2.81 11.25
CA ILE A 30 12.72 1.64 10.54
C ILE A 30 12.46 1.77 9.03
N PHE A 31 11.24 2.06 8.60
CA PHE A 31 10.93 2.16 7.17
C PHE A 31 11.62 3.35 6.49
N LEU A 32 11.79 4.47 7.19
CA LEU A 32 12.60 5.59 6.70
C LEU A 32 14.06 5.20 6.54
N LEU A 33 14.61 4.45 7.50
CA LEU A 33 15.99 3.98 7.46
C LEU A 33 16.20 3.03 6.27
N LEU A 34 15.30 2.06 6.09
CA LEU A 34 15.37 1.12 4.97
C LEU A 34 15.16 1.81 3.62
N LYS A 35 14.34 2.86 3.57
CA LYS A 35 14.17 3.67 2.35
C LYS A 35 15.43 4.43 1.98
N LYS A 36 16.15 4.94 3.00
CA LYS A 36 17.44 5.63 2.83
C LYS A 36 18.52 4.65 2.40
N ASN A 37 18.63 3.49 3.06
CA ASN A 37 19.53 2.42 2.68
C ASN A 37 19.00 1.07 3.18
N PHE A 38 18.63 0.20 2.23
CA PHE A 38 18.04 -1.11 2.53
C PHE A 38 19.00 -2.05 3.28
N LEU A 39 20.32 -1.86 3.17
CA LEU A 39 21.32 -2.70 3.84
C LEU A 39 21.24 -2.65 5.36
N PHE A 40 20.62 -1.61 5.93
CA PHE A 40 20.39 -1.53 7.37
C PHE A 40 19.48 -2.65 7.91
N VAL A 41 18.74 -3.36 7.05
CA VAL A 41 17.91 -4.51 7.46
C VAL A 41 18.73 -5.57 8.20
N PHE A 42 20.00 -5.75 7.85
CA PHE A 42 20.90 -6.71 8.49
C PHE A 42 21.46 -6.22 9.83
N LEU A 43 21.47 -4.90 10.07
CA LEU A 43 21.95 -4.30 11.33
C LEU A 43 20.84 -4.18 12.38
N LEU A 44 19.57 -4.09 11.97
CA LEU A 44 18.43 -4.00 12.89
C LEU A 44 18.41 -5.13 13.95
N PRO A 45 18.63 -6.43 13.60
CA PRO A 45 18.70 -7.50 14.59
C PRO A 45 19.87 -7.31 15.57
N ILE A 46 21.03 -6.88 15.07
CA ILE A 46 22.23 -6.66 15.91
C ILE A 46 21.95 -5.56 16.94
N TRP A 47 21.37 -4.43 16.52
CA TRP A 47 21.00 -3.35 17.43
C TRP A 47 19.89 -3.76 18.39
N ALA A 48 18.94 -4.57 17.96
CA ALA A 48 17.87 -5.09 18.82
C ALA A 48 18.43 -6.01 19.93
N LEU A 49 19.41 -6.87 19.60
CA LEU A 49 20.12 -7.73 20.56
C LEU A 49 20.93 -6.92 21.59
N GLN A 50 21.46 -5.76 21.19
CA GLN A 50 22.13 -4.81 22.09
C GLN A 50 21.15 -4.00 22.97
N GLY A 51 19.84 -4.16 22.77
CA GLY A 51 18.78 -3.56 23.60
C GLY A 51 17.93 -2.52 22.88
N LYS A 52 16.70 -2.33 23.38
CA LYS A 52 15.70 -1.44 22.74
C LYS A 52 16.11 0.03 22.70
N ALA A 53 16.84 0.52 23.70
CA ALA A 53 17.37 1.89 23.71
C ALA A 53 18.37 2.09 22.57
N ARG A 54 19.31 1.15 22.42
CA ARG A 54 20.32 1.15 21.35
C ARG A 54 19.69 1.15 19.97
N LEU A 55 18.72 0.27 19.73
CA LEU A 55 17.98 0.21 18.46
C LEU A 55 17.33 1.57 18.11
N LYS A 56 16.59 2.15 19.05
CA LYS A 56 15.90 3.45 18.85
C LYS A 56 16.89 4.57 18.57
N HIS A 57 18.01 4.59 19.29
CA HIS A 57 19.05 5.60 19.12
C HIS A 57 19.74 5.49 17.76
N GLU A 58 20.18 4.30 17.34
CA GLU A 58 20.85 4.10 16.04
C GLU A 58 19.93 4.46 14.85
N ILE A 59 18.63 4.21 14.97
CA ILE A 59 17.64 4.65 13.98
C ILE A 59 17.55 6.18 13.95
N ALA A 60 17.35 6.81 15.12
CA ALA A 60 17.14 8.26 15.22
C ALA A 60 18.37 9.10 14.83
N GLU A 61 19.59 8.57 14.95
CA GLU A 61 20.80 9.24 14.44
C GLU A 61 20.86 9.29 12.90
N ARG A 62 20.18 8.37 12.21
CA ARG A 62 20.34 8.18 10.75
C ARG A 62 19.18 8.73 9.93
N VAL A 63 18.01 8.91 10.53
CA VAL A 63 16.82 9.42 9.87
C VAL A 63 16.12 10.48 10.71
N THR A 64 15.40 11.36 10.04
CA THR A 64 14.56 12.38 10.67
C THR A 64 13.09 12.11 10.34
N VAL A 65 12.22 12.37 11.31
CA VAL A 65 10.77 12.25 11.14
C VAL A 65 10.20 13.64 10.92
N ASP A 66 9.40 13.79 9.85
CA ASP A 66 8.63 15.00 9.62
C ASP A 66 7.37 15.00 10.51
N ALA A 67 7.48 15.66 11.66
CA ALA A 67 6.41 15.79 12.64
C ALA A 67 5.11 16.35 12.05
N ALA A 68 5.18 17.24 11.05
CA ALA A 68 3.98 17.86 10.47
C ALA A 68 3.08 16.87 9.71
N THR A 69 3.63 15.73 9.28
CA THR A 69 2.88 14.72 8.53
C THR A 69 2.32 13.60 9.41
N LEU A 70 2.68 13.55 10.69
CA LEU A 70 2.27 12.46 11.57
C LEU A 70 0.74 12.40 11.73
N PRO A 71 0.15 11.20 11.86
CA PRO A 71 -1.30 11.03 11.96
C PRO A 71 -1.74 11.30 13.40
N TYR A 72 -1.76 12.59 13.79
CA TYR A 72 -2.25 13.04 15.09
C TYR A 72 -3.72 12.68 15.28
N ARG A 73 -4.12 12.38 16.52
CA ARG A 73 -5.53 12.20 16.88
C ARG A 73 -6.18 13.57 17.08
N PRO A 74 -7.06 14.03 16.17
CA PRO A 74 -7.50 15.43 16.14
C PRO A 74 -8.28 15.83 17.41
N GLU A 75 -9.16 14.95 17.90
CA GLU A 75 -9.95 15.20 19.12
C GLU A 75 -9.06 15.34 20.36
N PHE A 76 -8.09 14.45 20.53
CA PHE A 76 -7.17 14.49 21.66
C PHE A 76 -6.18 15.66 21.57
N LEU A 77 -5.67 15.98 20.36
CA LEU A 77 -4.83 17.14 20.16
C LEU A 77 -5.58 18.46 20.44
N ALA A 78 -6.85 18.56 20.06
CA ALA A 78 -7.69 19.71 20.39
C ALA A 78 -7.89 19.86 21.90
N PHE A 79 -8.08 18.75 22.61
CA PHE A 79 -8.12 18.73 24.08
C PHE A 79 -6.81 19.25 24.70
N LEU A 80 -5.64 18.76 24.25
CA LEU A 80 -4.35 19.24 24.76
C LEU A 80 -4.12 20.72 24.50
N LYS A 81 -4.43 21.21 23.29
CA LYS A 81 -4.32 22.63 22.96
C LYS A 81 -5.19 23.51 23.87
N LYS A 82 -6.39 23.02 24.22
CA LYS A 82 -7.28 23.70 25.17
C LYS A 82 -6.69 23.74 26.57
N GLU A 83 -6.20 22.62 27.10
CA GLU A 83 -5.58 22.56 28.44
C GLU A 83 -4.35 23.48 28.52
N HIS A 84 -3.51 23.50 27.49
CA HIS A 84 -2.36 24.41 27.39
C HIS A 84 -2.81 25.89 27.40
N ALA A 85 -3.82 26.25 26.60
CA ALA A 85 -4.38 27.60 26.57
C ALA A 85 -5.01 28.02 27.92
N GLU A 86 -5.49 27.06 28.71
CA GLU A 86 -6.01 27.31 30.06
C GLU A 86 -4.90 27.46 31.13
N GLY A 87 -3.63 27.30 30.73
CA GLY A 87 -2.42 27.50 31.55
C GLY A 87 -1.91 26.22 32.21
N ARG A 88 -2.38 25.04 31.80
CA ARG A 88 -1.95 23.77 32.38
C ARG A 88 -0.59 23.34 31.81
N ARG A 89 0.32 22.94 32.69
CA ARG A 89 1.63 22.38 32.30
C ARG A 89 1.46 21.04 31.59
N LEU A 90 1.96 20.93 30.36
CA LEU A 90 1.93 19.69 29.58
C LEU A 90 3.34 19.12 29.44
N VAL A 91 3.45 17.80 29.61
CA VAL A 91 4.71 17.08 29.58
C VAL A 91 4.61 15.95 28.57
N LEU A 92 5.53 15.87 27.60
CA LEU A 92 5.60 14.75 26.69
C LEU A 92 6.45 13.64 27.32
N ALA A 93 5.85 12.50 27.68
CA ALA A 93 6.52 11.38 28.35
C ALA A 93 6.44 10.11 27.49
N THR A 94 7.47 9.86 26.68
CA THR A 94 7.44 8.84 25.62
C THR A 94 8.62 7.88 25.67
N ALA A 95 8.40 6.66 25.17
CA ALA A 95 9.48 5.73 24.92
C ALA A 95 10.19 6.00 23.57
N ALA A 96 9.74 6.94 22.76
CA ALA A 96 10.39 7.32 21.50
C ALA A 96 11.82 7.88 21.74
N ALA A 97 12.67 7.81 20.72
CA ALA A 97 14.01 8.39 20.77
C ALA A 97 13.95 9.92 20.90
N THR A 98 14.88 10.50 21.66
CA THR A 98 14.93 11.96 21.90
C THR A 98 14.78 12.83 20.66
N PRO A 99 15.51 12.60 19.54
CA PRO A 99 15.37 13.45 18.35
C PRO A 99 13.94 13.46 17.76
N PHE A 100 13.20 12.34 17.87
CA PHE A 100 11.83 12.27 17.37
C PHE A 100 10.84 12.93 18.34
N ALA A 101 11.00 12.71 19.65
CA ALA A 101 10.17 13.31 20.66
C ALA A 101 10.29 14.84 20.64
N GLU A 102 11.51 15.37 20.56
CA GLU A 102 11.79 16.80 20.47
C GLU A 102 11.24 17.42 19.18
N ALA A 103 11.35 16.72 18.04
CA ALA A 103 10.76 17.19 16.78
C ALA A 103 9.24 17.36 16.89
N VAL A 104 8.55 16.43 17.55
CA VAL A 104 7.10 16.53 17.79
C VAL A 104 6.78 17.67 18.76
N ALA A 105 7.51 17.77 19.87
CA ALA A 105 7.28 18.83 20.87
C ALA A 105 7.49 20.22 20.26
N LYS A 106 8.58 20.41 19.49
CA LYS A 106 8.87 21.65 18.78
C LYS A 106 7.81 21.99 17.73
N HIS A 107 7.32 20.99 16.99
CA HIS A 107 6.28 21.21 15.98
C HIS A 107 4.95 21.68 16.60
N LEU A 108 4.55 21.07 17.72
CA LEU A 108 3.26 21.39 18.36
C LEU A 108 3.32 22.65 19.23
N GLY A 109 4.47 22.91 19.89
CA GLY A 109 4.68 24.10 20.71
C GLY A 109 3.83 24.17 21.98
N ILE A 110 3.25 23.05 22.43
CA ILE A 110 2.35 22.98 23.60
C ILE A 110 2.96 22.28 24.82
N PHE A 111 4.15 21.72 24.71
CA PHE A 111 4.79 20.93 25.78
C PHE A 111 5.88 21.74 26.47
N ASP A 112 5.83 21.82 27.80
CA ASP A 112 6.79 22.53 28.64
C ASP A 112 8.04 21.69 28.95
N ALA A 113 7.92 20.37 28.88
CA ALA A 113 9.01 19.43 29.09
C ALA A 113 8.84 18.16 28.23
N VAL A 114 9.96 17.56 27.85
CA VAL A 114 10.02 16.30 27.10
C VAL A 114 10.89 15.32 27.87
N TYR A 115 10.31 14.16 28.17
CA TYR A 115 11.02 13.00 28.69
C TYR A 115 10.91 11.86 27.68
N SER A 116 12.07 11.41 27.19
CA SER A 116 12.19 10.46 26.08
C SER A 116 13.22 9.37 26.39
N THR A 117 13.32 8.37 25.50
CA THR A 117 14.39 7.37 25.54
C THR A 117 15.69 7.97 25.00
N ASP A 118 16.76 7.86 25.79
CA ASP A 118 18.13 8.18 25.37
C ASP A 118 18.92 6.91 24.98
N ARG A 119 20.23 7.06 24.73
CA ARG A 119 21.11 5.95 24.32
C ARG A 119 21.22 4.82 25.36
N TYR A 120 21.07 5.13 26.64
CA TYR A 120 21.35 4.24 27.76
C TYR A 120 20.08 3.82 28.52
N ARG A 121 19.05 4.67 28.54
CA ARG A 121 17.80 4.49 29.29
C ARG A 121 16.60 4.44 28.35
N ASN A 122 15.98 3.26 28.25
CA ASN A 122 14.68 3.10 27.57
C ASN A 122 13.54 3.51 28.52
N LEU A 123 12.86 4.61 28.20
CA LEU A 123 11.79 5.18 29.01
C LEU A 123 10.43 4.50 28.73
N ALA A 124 10.38 3.18 28.94
CA ALA A 124 9.17 2.38 28.77
C ALA A 124 8.63 1.87 30.11
N SER A 125 7.30 1.79 30.23
CA SER A 125 6.60 1.18 31.37
C SER A 125 7.11 1.67 32.73
N LYS A 126 7.65 0.77 33.59
CA LYS A 126 8.14 1.08 34.94
C LYS A 126 9.21 2.17 34.98
N ALA A 127 10.07 2.26 33.96
CA ALA A 127 11.10 3.30 33.91
C ALA A 127 10.49 4.69 33.68
N LYS A 128 9.38 4.75 32.93
CA LYS A 128 8.59 5.96 32.71
C LYS A 128 7.84 6.34 33.99
N LEU A 129 7.20 5.37 34.66
CA LEU A 129 6.57 5.57 35.97
C LEU A 129 7.56 6.16 36.99
N LYS A 130 8.71 5.51 37.19
CA LYS A 130 9.73 5.96 38.14
C LYS A 130 10.15 7.40 37.87
N MET A 131 10.36 7.77 36.61
CA MET A 131 10.70 9.14 36.23
C MET A 131 9.57 10.13 36.56
N LEU A 132 8.32 9.79 36.26
CA LEU A 132 7.18 10.67 36.54
C LEU A 132 6.98 10.89 38.05
N VAL A 133 7.11 9.83 38.84
CA VAL A 133 7.05 9.90 40.31
C VAL A 133 8.23 10.71 40.87
N GLU A 134 9.45 10.51 40.35
CA GLU A 134 10.62 11.32 40.75
C GLU A 134 10.44 12.82 40.42
N ALA A 135 9.79 13.14 39.30
CA ALA A 135 9.62 14.52 38.84
C ALA A 135 8.43 15.26 39.49
N PHE A 136 7.35 14.55 39.81
CA PHE A 136 6.08 15.16 40.23
C PHE A 136 5.51 14.62 41.55
N GLY A 137 6.05 13.53 42.09
CA GLY A 137 5.51 12.82 43.26
C GLY A 137 4.40 11.82 42.91
N GLU A 138 4.06 10.97 43.88
CA GLU A 138 2.89 10.08 43.82
C GLU A 138 1.60 10.92 43.80
N ASP A 139 0.62 10.58 42.95
CA ASP A 139 -0.59 11.39 42.70
C ASP A 139 -0.33 12.86 42.29
N GLY A 140 0.90 13.19 41.90
CA GLY A 140 1.32 14.54 41.55
C GLY A 140 1.10 14.92 40.08
N PHE A 141 0.60 14.00 39.26
CA PHE A 141 0.40 14.20 37.82
C PHE A 141 -0.86 13.47 37.31
N ASP A 142 -1.45 14.00 36.23
CA ASP A 142 -2.42 13.26 35.42
C ASP A 142 -1.67 12.62 34.23
N TYR A 143 -2.14 11.46 33.74
CA TYR A 143 -1.46 10.75 32.67
C TYR A 143 -2.40 10.35 31.53
N ALA A 144 -1.99 10.63 30.29
CA ALA A 144 -2.66 10.19 29.08
C ALA A 144 -1.87 9.08 28.37
N GLY A 145 -2.51 7.94 28.14
CA GLY A 145 -1.88 6.77 27.51
C GLY A 145 -2.89 5.81 26.88
N ASN A 146 -2.39 4.73 26.28
CA ASN A 146 -3.23 3.81 25.49
C ASN A 146 -2.93 2.31 25.69
N SER A 147 -1.80 1.95 26.28
CA SER A 147 -1.24 0.60 26.15
C SER A 147 -1.15 -0.15 27.48
N ARG A 148 -1.01 -1.47 27.42
CA ARG A 148 -0.71 -2.30 28.60
C ARG A 148 0.47 -1.77 29.43
N ALA A 149 1.47 -1.18 28.77
CA ALA A 149 2.65 -0.62 29.42
C ALA A 149 2.33 0.56 30.34
N ASP A 150 1.18 1.21 30.13
CA ASP A 150 0.71 2.38 30.85
C ASP A 150 -0.13 2.05 32.07
N ILE A 151 -0.55 0.79 32.25
CA ILE A 151 -1.45 0.39 33.36
C ILE A 151 -0.85 0.76 34.72
N ALA A 152 0.43 0.45 34.95
CA ALA A 152 1.11 0.81 36.19
C ALA A 152 1.25 2.32 36.39
N ILE A 153 1.18 3.12 35.32
CA ILE A 153 1.20 4.59 35.41
C ILE A 153 -0.20 5.11 35.71
N PHE A 154 -1.24 4.49 35.15
CA PHE A 154 -2.62 4.84 35.46
C PHE A 154 -2.99 4.59 36.92
N ASP A 155 -2.43 3.54 37.54
CA ASP A 155 -2.70 3.21 38.94
C ASP A 155 -2.07 4.22 39.93
N GLU A 156 -0.99 4.90 39.53
CA GLU A 156 -0.23 5.87 40.37
C GLU A 156 -0.52 7.35 40.00
N ALA A 157 -1.22 7.57 38.90
CA ALA A 157 -1.59 8.89 38.44
C ALA A 157 -2.90 9.34 39.10
N ARG A 158 -2.96 10.61 39.49
CA ARG A 158 -4.16 11.22 40.09
C ARG A 158 -5.40 11.07 39.20
N LYS A 159 -5.20 11.18 37.88
CA LYS A 159 -6.24 10.96 36.87
C LYS A 159 -5.65 10.29 35.63
N ALA A 160 -6.24 9.17 35.25
CA ALA A 160 -5.96 8.48 34.00
C ALA A 160 -6.85 8.99 32.86
N ILE A 161 -6.22 9.47 31.78
CA ILE A 161 -6.88 9.82 30.52
C ILE A 161 -6.58 8.71 29.51
N VAL A 162 -7.62 7.97 29.14
CA VAL A 162 -7.49 6.79 28.29
C VAL A 162 -7.74 7.17 26.84
N VAL A 163 -6.71 7.07 26.00
CA VAL A 163 -6.77 7.41 24.59
C VAL A 163 -6.62 6.15 23.76
N ALA A 164 -7.57 5.88 22.86
CA ALA A 164 -7.55 4.75 21.93
C ALA A 164 -7.01 3.43 22.53
N PRO A 165 -7.60 2.95 23.65
CA PRO A 165 -6.97 1.90 24.47
C PRO A 165 -6.84 0.58 23.74
N ASP A 166 -5.79 -0.16 24.03
CA ASP A 166 -5.64 -1.56 23.64
C ASP A 166 -6.60 -2.49 24.42
N ARG A 167 -6.51 -3.80 24.16
CA ARG A 167 -7.38 -4.79 24.83
C ARG A 167 -7.17 -4.81 26.35
N ALA A 168 -5.95 -4.61 26.82
CA ALA A 168 -5.61 -4.64 28.25
C ALA A 168 -6.12 -3.40 28.97
N VAL A 169 -5.90 -2.20 28.42
CA VAL A 169 -6.40 -0.94 29.00
C VAL A 169 -7.93 -0.89 28.97
N ARG A 170 -8.59 -1.44 27.94
CA ARG A 170 -10.05 -1.61 27.94
C ARG A 170 -10.56 -2.53 29.05
N ALA A 171 -9.81 -3.59 29.38
CA ALA A 171 -10.16 -4.46 30.50
C ALA A 171 -9.91 -3.76 31.85
N TRP A 172 -8.78 -3.07 32.00
CA TRP A 172 -8.45 -2.27 33.17
C TRP A 172 -9.48 -1.16 33.43
N ARG A 173 -9.88 -0.40 32.41
CA ARG A 173 -10.90 0.67 32.52
C ARG A 173 -12.25 0.12 32.96
N ARG A 174 -12.68 -1.03 32.41
CA ARG A 174 -13.95 -1.67 32.83
C ARG A 174 -13.96 -2.07 34.30
N LYS A 175 -12.80 -2.37 34.89
CA LYS A 175 -12.67 -2.73 36.30
C LYS A 175 -12.64 -1.50 37.22
N HIS A 176 -11.93 -0.43 36.83
CA HIS A 176 -11.67 0.72 37.71
C HIS A 176 -12.62 1.91 37.49
N ASN A 177 -13.23 2.03 36.31
CA ASN A 177 -14.16 3.11 35.96
C ASN A 177 -15.35 2.59 35.12
N PRO A 178 -16.19 1.68 35.65
CA PRO A 178 -17.40 1.24 34.96
C PRO A 178 -18.44 2.36 34.92
N GLY A 179 -18.59 3.04 33.76
CA GLY A 179 -19.70 3.95 33.50
C GLY A 179 -19.37 5.44 33.32
N SER A 180 -18.10 5.86 33.40
CA SER A 180 -17.70 7.25 33.14
C SER A 180 -17.15 7.45 31.72
N ASP A 181 -18.04 7.74 30.76
CA ASP A 181 -17.67 8.27 29.42
C ASP A 181 -17.43 9.79 29.45
N GLY A 182 -16.82 10.30 30.53
CA GLY A 182 -16.51 11.72 30.69
C GLY A 182 -15.26 12.17 29.90
N ASP A 183 -14.80 13.41 30.16
CA ASP A 183 -13.65 14.11 29.54
C ASP A 183 -12.28 13.39 29.55
N ALA A 184 -12.22 12.14 30.02
CA ALA A 184 -11.00 11.34 30.18
C ALA A 184 -10.94 10.10 29.27
N PHE A 185 -11.84 10.01 28.28
CA PHE A 185 -11.85 8.89 27.34
C PHE A 185 -11.94 9.35 25.88
N PHE A 186 -10.98 8.90 25.07
CA PHE A 186 -10.96 9.13 23.63
C PHE A 186 -10.99 7.77 22.93
N ALA A 187 -12.03 7.50 22.14
CA ALA A 187 -12.21 6.19 21.53
C ALA A 187 -11.22 5.93 20.39
N ALA A 188 -10.81 4.67 20.21
CA ALA A 188 -10.06 4.26 19.03
C ALA A 188 -11.00 4.22 17.81
N PRO A 189 -10.54 4.61 16.60
CA PRO A 189 -11.27 4.38 15.37
C PRO A 189 -11.56 2.88 15.21
N ARG A 190 -12.79 2.53 14.84
CA ARG A 190 -13.15 1.12 14.55
C ARG A 190 -12.59 0.71 13.21
N VAL A 191 -11.67 -0.25 13.21
CA VAL A 191 -11.21 -0.91 11.99
C VAL A 191 -12.37 -1.69 11.39
N ARG A 192 -12.76 -1.35 10.15
CA ARG A 192 -13.84 -2.03 9.42
C ARG A 192 -13.26 -3.14 8.54
N PHE A 193 -14.08 -4.13 8.18
CA PHE A 193 -13.67 -5.17 7.23
C PHE A 193 -13.18 -4.58 5.89
N ALA A 194 -13.84 -3.51 5.43
CA ALA A 194 -13.44 -2.75 4.25
C ALA A 194 -12.00 -2.20 4.33
N SER A 195 -11.44 -1.99 5.52
CA SER A 195 -10.06 -1.52 5.71
C SER A 195 -9.03 -2.60 5.39
N TYR A 196 -9.34 -3.86 5.67
CA TYR A 196 -8.52 -4.99 5.22
C TYR A 196 -8.60 -5.17 3.71
N LEU A 197 -9.79 -5.05 3.09
CA LEU A 197 -9.92 -5.11 1.63
C LEU A 197 -9.18 -3.96 0.93
N ARG A 198 -9.20 -2.76 1.52
CA ARG A 198 -8.41 -1.61 1.05
C ARG A 198 -6.91 -1.84 1.21
N MET A 199 -6.47 -2.44 2.33
CA MET A 199 -5.08 -2.82 2.57
C MET A 199 -4.58 -3.83 1.54
N LEU A 200 -5.37 -4.89 1.27
CA LEU A 200 -5.05 -5.92 0.27
C LEU A 200 -5.14 -5.40 -1.18
N ARG A 201 -5.74 -4.22 -1.39
CA ARG A 201 -6.03 -3.64 -2.70
C ARG A 201 -6.78 -4.60 -3.62
N VAL A 202 -7.86 -5.20 -3.13
CA VAL A 202 -8.67 -6.18 -3.89
C VAL A 202 -9.10 -5.66 -5.27
N HIS A 203 -9.38 -4.36 -5.40
CA HIS A 203 -9.67 -3.74 -6.71
C HIS A 203 -8.54 -3.91 -7.75
N GLN A 204 -7.28 -4.05 -7.35
CA GLN A 204 -6.15 -4.31 -8.26
C GLN A 204 -6.06 -5.79 -8.68
N TRP A 205 -6.74 -6.70 -7.98
CA TRP A 205 -6.74 -8.13 -8.33
C TRP A 205 -7.38 -8.40 -9.69
N MET A 206 -8.23 -7.48 -10.18
CA MET A 206 -8.76 -7.52 -11.54
C MET A 206 -7.66 -7.63 -12.59
N LYS A 207 -6.45 -7.09 -12.38
CA LYS A 207 -5.35 -7.25 -13.33
C LYS A 207 -4.85 -8.69 -13.42
N ASN A 208 -4.99 -9.46 -12.35
CA ASN A 208 -4.55 -10.84 -12.29
C ASN A 208 -5.54 -11.79 -12.99
N THR A 209 -6.72 -11.32 -13.41
CA THR A 209 -7.62 -12.12 -14.27
C THR A 209 -6.97 -12.47 -15.60
N LEU A 210 -5.94 -11.73 -16.01
CA LEU A 210 -5.09 -12.05 -17.16
C LEU A 210 -4.43 -13.44 -17.07
N VAL A 211 -4.29 -14.03 -15.87
CA VAL A 211 -3.81 -15.41 -15.67
C VAL A 211 -4.76 -16.43 -16.32
N PHE A 212 -6.05 -16.11 -16.49
CA PHE A 212 -7.01 -17.01 -17.14
C PHE A 212 -6.98 -16.95 -18.67
N VAL A 213 -6.42 -15.89 -19.25
CA VAL A 213 -6.46 -15.66 -20.71
C VAL A 213 -5.90 -16.83 -21.52
N PRO A 214 -4.73 -17.41 -21.21
CA PRO A 214 -4.21 -18.54 -21.98
C PRO A 214 -5.15 -19.75 -22.00
N ALA A 215 -5.71 -20.14 -20.85
CA ALA A 215 -6.62 -21.27 -20.74
C ALA A 215 -7.96 -21.04 -21.47
N ILE A 216 -8.43 -19.79 -21.51
CA ILE A 216 -9.63 -19.42 -22.28
C ILE A 216 -9.36 -19.53 -23.79
N LEU A 217 -8.21 -19.02 -24.25
CA LEU A 217 -7.83 -19.05 -25.67
C LEU A 217 -7.50 -20.45 -26.19
N ALA A 218 -7.11 -21.36 -25.30
CA ALA A 218 -6.90 -22.77 -25.60
C ALA A 218 -8.19 -23.60 -25.53
N HIS A 219 -9.33 -23.00 -25.14
CA HIS A 219 -10.63 -23.67 -24.91
C HIS A 219 -10.61 -24.74 -23.79
N ASP A 220 -9.50 -24.84 -23.05
CA ASP A 220 -9.31 -25.83 -21.99
C ASP A 220 -9.90 -25.41 -20.64
N ILE A 221 -10.33 -24.15 -20.50
CA ILE A 221 -10.83 -23.59 -19.23
C ILE A 221 -12.04 -24.33 -18.65
N LEU A 222 -12.76 -25.09 -19.48
CA LEU A 222 -13.92 -25.89 -19.06
C LEU A 222 -13.50 -27.21 -18.37
N TYR A 223 -12.24 -27.64 -18.50
CA TYR A 223 -11.73 -28.80 -17.78
C TYR A 223 -11.47 -28.45 -16.31
N HIS A 224 -11.98 -29.29 -15.41
CA HIS A 224 -11.93 -29.02 -13.96
C HIS A 224 -10.49 -28.85 -13.44
N ASP A 225 -9.56 -29.67 -13.92
CA ASP A 225 -8.15 -29.61 -13.51
C ASP A 225 -7.46 -28.31 -13.96
N VAL A 226 -7.73 -27.86 -15.18
CA VAL A 226 -7.19 -26.61 -15.76
C VAL A 226 -7.75 -25.41 -15.01
N PHE A 227 -9.06 -25.40 -14.76
CA PHE A 227 -9.69 -24.35 -13.97
C PHE A 227 -9.11 -24.30 -12.55
N GLY A 228 -8.96 -25.45 -11.89
CA GLY A 228 -8.39 -25.56 -10.55
C GLY A 228 -6.97 -24.99 -10.47
N ARG A 229 -6.07 -25.41 -11.37
CA ARG A 229 -4.69 -24.91 -11.43
C ARG A 229 -4.62 -23.42 -11.74
N THR A 230 -5.41 -22.94 -12.70
CA THR A 230 -5.48 -21.52 -13.07
C THR A 230 -6.03 -20.66 -11.93
N PHE A 231 -7.02 -21.18 -11.18
CA PHE A 231 -7.57 -20.50 -10.01
C PHE A 231 -6.55 -20.43 -8.86
N LEU A 232 -5.82 -21.51 -8.59
CA LEU A 232 -4.72 -21.50 -7.61
C LEU A 232 -3.63 -20.49 -8.02
N ALA A 233 -3.27 -20.43 -9.30
CA ALA A 233 -2.34 -19.44 -9.84
C ALA A 233 -2.85 -18.01 -9.63
N PHE A 234 -4.14 -17.76 -9.88
CA PHE A 234 -4.76 -16.46 -9.61
C PHE A 234 -4.68 -16.06 -8.13
N ILE A 235 -5.00 -16.97 -7.20
CA ILE A 235 -4.92 -16.71 -5.75
C ILE A 235 -3.47 -16.43 -5.33
N SER A 236 -2.52 -17.22 -5.82
CA SER A 236 -1.08 -17.03 -5.56
C SER A 236 -0.60 -15.66 -6.08
N PHE A 237 -0.97 -15.25 -7.30
CA PHE A 237 -0.68 -13.92 -7.84
C PHE A 237 -1.31 -12.78 -7.02
N CYS A 238 -2.55 -12.96 -6.55
CA CYS A 238 -3.24 -11.96 -5.72
C CYS A 238 -2.56 -11.79 -4.37
N ALA A 239 -2.15 -12.90 -3.73
CA ALA A 239 -1.42 -12.87 -2.48
C ALA A 239 -0.04 -12.19 -2.64
N ALA A 240 0.72 -12.56 -3.68
CA ALA A 240 2.01 -11.96 -4.02
C ALA A 240 1.90 -10.46 -4.30
N ALA A 241 0.93 -10.05 -5.13
CA ALA A 241 0.69 -8.64 -5.43
C ALA A 241 0.29 -7.84 -4.19
N SER A 242 -0.58 -8.39 -3.34
CA SER A 242 -1.01 -7.76 -2.08
C SER A 242 0.16 -7.57 -1.11
N SER A 243 1.05 -8.56 -1.01
CA SER A 243 2.28 -8.47 -0.20
C SER A 243 3.16 -7.29 -0.64
N ILE A 244 3.47 -7.20 -1.94
CA ILE A 244 4.27 -6.08 -2.48
C ILE A 244 3.57 -4.74 -2.26
N TYR A 245 2.25 -4.66 -2.47
CA TYR A 245 1.53 -3.43 -2.26
C TYR A 245 1.55 -2.95 -0.80
N ILE A 246 1.45 -3.87 0.16
CA ILE A 246 1.58 -3.54 1.57
C ILE A 246 2.99 -3.01 1.85
N VAL A 247 4.04 -3.72 1.42
CA VAL A 247 5.44 -3.29 1.62
C VAL A 247 5.65 -1.89 1.03
N ASN A 248 5.20 -1.67 -0.21
CA ASN A 248 5.30 -0.36 -0.86
C ASN A 248 4.58 0.75 -0.07
N ASP A 249 3.40 0.47 0.49
CA ASP A 249 2.65 1.45 1.30
C ASP A 249 3.36 1.79 2.61
N LEU A 250 4.12 0.84 3.18
CA LEU A 250 4.95 1.09 4.36
C LEU A 250 6.20 1.94 4.02
N PHE A 251 6.81 1.74 2.85
CA PHE A 251 7.91 2.59 2.39
C PHE A 251 7.45 4.01 1.98
N ASP A 252 6.19 4.16 1.56
CA ASP A 252 5.66 5.44 1.08
C ASP A 252 4.79 6.19 2.09
N LEU A 253 4.79 5.81 3.37
CA LEU A 253 3.97 6.42 4.43
C LEU A 253 3.96 7.97 4.43
N GLN A 254 5.15 8.59 4.44
CA GLN A 254 5.26 10.07 4.46
C GLN A 254 4.73 10.70 3.17
N LEU A 255 5.01 10.11 2.01
CA LEU A 255 4.54 10.61 0.72
C LEU A 255 3.01 10.46 0.60
N ASP A 256 2.49 9.35 1.08
CA ASP A 256 1.06 9.05 1.08
C ASP A 256 0.27 10.02 1.95
N ARG A 257 0.82 10.42 3.11
CA ARG A 257 0.21 11.41 4.03
C ARG A 257 0.08 12.80 3.42
N ARG A 258 1.05 13.21 2.60
CA ARG A 258 1.01 14.51 1.89
C ARG A 258 0.03 14.51 0.71
N HIS A 259 -0.34 13.35 0.19
CA HIS A 259 -1.17 13.23 -1.00
C HIS A 259 -2.68 13.30 -0.68
N ALA A 260 -3.43 14.09 -1.45
CA ALA A 260 -4.87 14.36 -1.22
C ALA A 260 -5.75 13.11 -1.05
N ARG A 261 -5.60 12.12 -1.95
CA ARG A 261 -6.32 10.83 -1.88
C ARG A 261 -5.62 9.76 -1.03
N LYS A 262 -4.29 9.59 -1.15
CA LYS A 262 -3.55 8.47 -0.51
C LYS A 262 -3.42 8.62 1.01
N LYS A 263 -3.62 9.81 1.58
CA LYS A 263 -3.63 10.01 3.03
C LYS A 263 -4.68 9.19 3.78
N LYS A 264 -5.72 8.73 3.08
CA LYS A 264 -6.79 7.86 3.61
C LYS A 264 -6.44 6.36 3.57
N ARG A 265 -5.24 5.99 3.11
CA ARG A 265 -4.77 4.59 3.12
C ARG A 265 -4.62 4.11 4.57
N PRO A 266 -4.95 2.83 4.86
CA PRO A 266 -5.02 2.34 6.24
C PRO A 266 -3.75 2.57 7.08
N PHE A 267 -2.56 2.42 6.49
CA PHE A 267 -1.30 2.67 7.21
C PHE A 267 -0.96 4.17 7.30
N ALA A 268 -1.18 4.94 6.23
CA ALA A 268 -0.91 6.37 6.20
C ALA A 268 -1.74 7.15 7.23
N SER A 269 -3.01 6.78 7.39
CA SER A 269 -3.93 7.37 8.37
C SER A 269 -3.76 6.82 9.79
N GLY A 270 -2.93 5.80 10.01
CA GLY A 270 -2.80 5.10 11.29
C GLY A 270 -4.05 4.29 11.69
N GLU A 271 -4.89 3.89 10.73
CA GLU A 271 -6.04 3.01 10.99
C GLU A 271 -5.58 1.57 11.28
N LEU A 272 -4.56 1.10 10.55
CA LEU A 272 -3.88 -0.17 10.80
C LEU A 272 -2.44 0.08 11.25
N PRO A 273 -1.95 -0.67 12.25
CA PRO A 273 -0.59 -0.49 12.73
C PRO A 273 0.42 -1.04 11.71
N VAL A 274 1.60 -0.41 11.65
CA VAL A 274 2.66 -0.76 10.69
C VAL A 274 3.16 -2.20 10.86
N TRP A 275 3.34 -2.65 12.11
CA TRP A 275 3.77 -4.04 12.40
C TRP A 275 2.82 -5.08 11.80
N PHE A 276 1.51 -4.81 11.80
CA PHE A 276 0.52 -5.71 11.22
C PHE A 276 0.71 -5.82 9.72
N GLY A 277 1.04 -4.71 9.05
CA GLY A 277 1.41 -4.70 7.63
C GLY A 277 2.62 -5.60 7.35
N VAL A 278 3.67 -5.54 8.16
CA VAL A 278 4.86 -6.41 8.02
C VAL A 278 4.48 -7.89 8.14
N CYS A 279 3.77 -8.25 9.21
CA CYS A 279 3.32 -9.63 9.42
C CYS A 279 2.40 -10.11 8.29
N ALA A 280 1.45 -9.27 7.86
CA ALA A 280 0.53 -9.58 6.77
C ALA A 280 1.26 -9.77 5.44
N SER A 281 2.24 -8.91 5.12
CA SER A 281 3.05 -9.08 3.90
C SER A 281 3.83 -10.39 3.91
N GLY A 282 4.42 -10.77 5.05
CA GLY A 282 5.13 -12.04 5.20
C GLY A 282 4.19 -13.25 5.07
N ALA A 283 3.04 -13.22 5.73
CA ALA A 283 2.03 -14.27 5.64
C ALA A 283 1.45 -14.42 4.22
N LEU A 284 1.20 -13.32 3.51
CA LEU A 284 0.74 -13.34 2.13
C LEU A 284 1.80 -13.86 1.16
N LEU A 285 3.08 -13.55 1.40
CA LEU A 285 4.17 -14.09 0.59
C LEU A 285 4.33 -15.60 0.82
N ALA A 286 4.26 -16.04 2.07
CA ALA A 286 4.26 -17.46 2.43
C ALA A 286 3.05 -18.20 1.81
N LEU A 287 1.86 -17.59 1.83
CA LEU A 287 0.69 -18.12 1.15
C LEU A 287 0.89 -18.20 -0.38
N ALA A 288 1.45 -17.15 -0.99
CA ALA A 288 1.68 -17.12 -2.44
C ALA A 288 2.59 -18.27 -2.89
N TYR A 289 3.71 -18.50 -2.19
CA TYR A 289 4.63 -19.60 -2.47
C TYR A 289 4.10 -20.97 -2.02
N GLY A 290 3.36 -21.03 -0.92
CA GLY A 290 2.71 -22.27 -0.46
C GLY A 290 1.68 -22.78 -1.46
N VAL A 291 0.89 -21.88 -2.06
CA VAL A 291 -0.02 -22.21 -3.16
C VAL A 291 0.75 -22.51 -4.46
N ALA A 292 1.82 -21.76 -4.75
CA ALA A 292 2.67 -22.02 -5.92
C ALA A 292 3.34 -23.41 -5.88
N ALA A 293 3.55 -23.98 -4.68
CA ALA A 293 4.07 -25.34 -4.50
C ALA A 293 3.12 -26.45 -4.94
N LEU A 294 1.84 -26.13 -5.16
CA LEU A 294 0.86 -27.04 -5.73
C LEU A 294 0.82 -26.98 -7.26
N LEU A 295 1.63 -26.11 -7.88
CA LEU A 295 1.66 -25.84 -9.32
C LEU A 295 3.01 -26.28 -9.90
N PRO A 296 3.12 -26.39 -11.24
CA PRO A 296 4.38 -26.71 -11.90
C PRO A 296 5.52 -25.74 -11.53
N THR A 297 6.77 -26.23 -11.53
CA THR A 297 7.96 -25.46 -11.14
C THR A 297 8.13 -24.21 -12.00
N GLU A 298 7.73 -24.27 -13.26
CA GLU A 298 7.73 -23.14 -14.20
C GLU A 298 6.92 -21.96 -13.66
N TYR A 299 5.78 -22.22 -13.01
CA TYR A 299 4.96 -21.19 -12.41
C TYR A 299 5.69 -20.48 -11.25
N MET A 300 6.43 -21.21 -10.42
CA MET A 300 7.24 -20.59 -9.35
C MET A 300 8.31 -19.65 -9.89
N LEU A 301 8.94 -20.03 -11.01
CA LEU A 301 9.94 -19.18 -11.67
C LEU A 301 9.30 -17.89 -12.18
N VAL A 302 8.13 -17.99 -12.83
CA VAL A 302 7.37 -16.83 -13.31
C VAL A 302 6.92 -15.93 -12.14
N LEU A 303 6.45 -16.51 -11.04
CA LEU A 303 6.05 -15.77 -9.83
C LEU A 303 7.25 -15.03 -9.22
N THR A 304 8.41 -15.68 -9.14
CA THR A 304 9.64 -15.08 -8.61
C THR A 304 10.14 -13.95 -9.50
N LEU A 305 10.11 -14.14 -10.82
CA LEU A 305 10.41 -13.09 -11.80
C LEU A 305 9.44 -11.91 -11.64
N TYR A 306 8.14 -12.17 -11.51
CA TYR A 306 7.13 -11.15 -11.27
C TYR A 306 7.42 -10.33 -10.01
N LEU A 307 7.73 -11.00 -8.89
CA LEU A 307 8.06 -10.35 -7.62
C LEU A 307 9.32 -9.47 -7.75
N PHE A 308 10.36 -10.01 -8.39
CA PHE A 308 11.61 -9.30 -8.63
C PHE A 308 11.39 -8.05 -9.49
N VAL A 309 10.76 -8.19 -10.66
CA VAL A 309 10.51 -7.07 -11.59
C VAL A 309 9.60 -6.02 -10.96
N THR A 310 8.56 -6.42 -10.22
CA THR A 310 7.66 -5.47 -9.55
C THR A 310 8.36 -4.69 -8.43
N THR A 311 9.28 -5.34 -7.70
CA THR A 311 10.10 -4.69 -6.67
C THR A 311 11.10 -3.73 -7.31
N ALA A 312 11.83 -4.16 -8.35
CA ALA A 312 12.76 -3.33 -9.11
C ALA A 312 12.06 -2.12 -9.74
N TYR A 313 10.84 -2.32 -10.27
CA TYR A 313 9.99 -1.24 -10.77
C TYR A 313 9.69 -0.20 -9.70
N SER A 314 9.26 -0.63 -8.51
CA SER A 314 8.88 0.25 -7.42
C SER A 314 10.07 1.05 -6.87
N ALA A 315 11.25 0.43 -6.84
CA ALA A 315 12.49 1.03 -6.34
C ALA A 315 13.13 2.02 -7.32
N ALA A 316 13.33 1.60 -8.58
CA ALA A 316 14.18 2.33 -9.52
C ALA A 316 13.55 2.50 -10.92
N LEU A 317 13.07 1.42 -11.55
CA LEU A 317 12.74 1.45 -12.98
C LEU A 317 11.61 2.42 -13.33
N LYS A 318 10.69 2.69 -12.38
CA LYS A 318 9.61 3.67 -12.56
C LYS A 318 10.11 5.09 -12.88
N ARG A 319 11.35 5.43 -12.54
CA ARG A 319 11.95 6.76 -12.72
C ARG A 319 12.60 6.93 -14.09
N MET A 320 12.82 5.85 -14.83
CA MET A 320 13.53 5.86 -16.11
C MET A 320 12.53 6.07 -17.25
N LEU A 321 12.88 6.97 -18.18
CA LEU A 321 12.08 7.29 -19.36
C LEU A 321 11.88 6.03 -20.23
N LEU A 322 10.65 5.78 -20.67
CA LEU A 322 10.18 4.63 -21.46
C LEU A 322 10.33 3.23 -20.83
N ILE A 323 11.38 3.00 -20.03
CA ILE A 323 11.58 1.75 -19.31
C ILE A 323 10.40 1.49 -18.37
N ASP A 324 9.80 2.53 -17.78
CA ASP A 324 8.64 2.34 -16.90
C ASP A 324 7.40 1.78 -17.62
N VAL A 325 7.13 2.19 -18.86
CA VAL A 325 6.00 1.67 -19.66
C VAL A 325 6.31 0.30 -20.25
N LEU A 326 7.55 0.06 -20.69
CA LEU A 326 7.99 -1.25 -21.19
C LEU A 326 7.92 -2.31 -20.08
N VAL A 327 8.39 -1.97 -18.87
CA VAL A 327 8.28 -2.85 -17.70
C VAL A 327 6.82 -3.06 -17.30
N LEU A 328 5.98 -2.02 -17.36
CA LEU A 328 4.55 -2.16 -17.04
C LEU A 328 3.85 -3.09 -18.03
N ALA A 329 4.13 -2.95 -19.33
CA ALA A 329 3.64 -3.87 -20.38
C ALA A 329 4.13 -5.30 -20.13
N GLY A 330 5.43 -5.47 -19.86
CA GLY A 330 6.02 -6.76 -19.52
C GLY A 330 5.39 -7.39 -18.28
N LEU A 331 5.10 -6.63 -17.23
CA LEU A 331 4.41 -7.13 -16.03
C LEU A 331 2.98 -7.61 -16.34
N TYR A 332 2.28 -7.00 -17.28
CA TYR A 332 0.99 -7.52 -17.75
C TYR A 332 1.18 -8.82 -18.53
N THR A 333 2.15 -8.88 -19.45
CA THR A 333 2.50 -10.10 -20.20
C THR A 333 2.92 -11.26 -19.29
N VAL A 334 3.66 -10.98 -18.22
CA VAL A 334 4.08 -12.00 -17.23
C VAL A 334 2.89 -12.68 -16.56
N ARG A 335 1.74 -12.00 -16.41
CA ARG A 335 0.52 -12.64 -15.88
C ARG A 335 -0.05 -13.67 -16.84
N LEU A 336 0.06 -13.45 -18.15
CA LEU A 336 -0.34 -14.43 -19.15
C LEU A 336 0.64 -15.61 -19.14
N LEU A 337 1.94 -15.34 -19.04
CA LEU A 337 2.95 -16.40 -18.89
C LEU A 337 2.70 -17.25 -17.65
N ALA A 338 2.27 -16.64 -16.54
CA ALA A 338 1.92 -17.38 -15.33
C ALA A 338 0.72 -18.32 -15.55
N GLY A 339 -0.31 -17.88 -16.27
CA GLY A 339 -1.45 -18.71 -16.65
C GLY A 339 -1.05 -19.91 -17.50
N ALA A 340 -0.17 -19.69 -18.48
CA ALA A 340 0.36 -20.77 -19.32
C ALA A 340 1.23 -21.75 -18.51
N ALA A 341 2.10 -21.22 -17.65
CA ALA A 341 2.98 -22.01 -16.79
C ALA A 341 2.21 -22.86 -15.76
N ALA A 342 1.11 -22.33 -15.21
CA ALA A 342 0.28 -23.07 -14.25
C ALA A 342 -0.34 -24.34 -14.86
N ASN A 343 -0.60 -24.34 -16.17
CA ASN A 343 -1.18 -25.46 -16.91
C ASN A 343 -0.15 -26.28 -17.69
N ALA A 344 1.15 -25.97 -17.57
CA ALA A 344 2.23 -26.58 -18.35
C ALA A 344 2.00 -26.50 -19.88
N THR A 345 1.26 -25.49 -20.34
CA THR A 345 1.01 -25.25 -21.76
C THR A 345 2.13 -24.38 -22.34
N PRO A 346 2.66 -24.68 -23.54
CA PRO A 346 3.67 -23.84 -24.16
C PRO A 346 3.11 -22.43 -24.41
N GLY A 347 3.90 -21.41 -24.08
CA GLY A 347 3.51 -20.03 -24.33
C GLY A 347 3.37 -19.77 -25.83
N SER A 348 2.20 -19.28 -26.26
CA SER A 348 1.99 -18.91 -27.67
C SER A 348 2.81 -17.66 -28.01
N PHE A 349 3.76 -17.81 -28.93
CA PHE A 349 4.57 -16.69 -29.44
C PHE A 349 3.70 -15.54 -29.94
N TRP A 350 2.61 -15.86 -30.64
CA TRP A 350 1.63 -14.89 -31.14
C TRP A 350 0.91 -14.15 -30.02
N LEU A 351 0.46 -14.89 -29.00
CA LEU A 351 -0.22 -14.30 -27.83
C LEU A 351 0.71 -13.32 -27.10
N LEU A 352 1.97 -13.71 -26.89
CA LEU A 352 2.95 -12.86 -26.21
C LEU A 352 3.29 -11.61 -27.03
N SER A 353 3.48 -11.78 -28.35
CA SER A 353 3.75 -10.67 -29.27
C SER A 353 2.59 -9.67 -29.30
N PHE A 354 1.36 -10.15 -29.44
CA PHE A 354 0.14 -9.33 -29.35
C PHE A 354 0.07 -8.58 -28.01
N SER A 355 0.31 -9.31 -26.92
CA SER A 355 0.18 -8.79 -25.56
C SER A 355 1.16 -7.67 -25.26
N ILE A 356 2.41 -7.77 -25.73
CA ILE A 356 3.41 -6.72 -25.53
C ILE A 356 2.94 -5.40 -26.14
N PHE A 357 2.49 -5.39 -27.40
CA PHE A 357 2.00 -4.17 -28.06
C PHE A 357 0.69 -3.66 -27.43
N PHE A 358 -0.24 -4.57 -27.13
CA PHE A 358 -1.52 -4.22 -26.52
C PHE A 358 -1.32 -3.59 -25.13
N PHE A 359 -0.52 -4.21 -24.26
CA PHE A 359 -0.24 -3.68 -22.94
C PHE A 359 0.68 -2.47 -22.94
N LEU A 360 1.55 -2.31 -23.96
CA LEU A 360 2.32 -1.09 -24.14
C LEU A 360 1.42 0.11 -24.47
N SER A 361 0.44 -0.07 -25.37
CA SER A 361 -0.61 0.93 -25.63
C SER A 361 -1.30 1.34 -24.32
N LEU A 362 -1.79 0.37 -23.53
CA LEU A 362 -2.46 0.65 -22.25
C LEU A 362 -1.53 1.29 -21.21
N ALA A 363 -0.25 0.92 -21.16
CA ALA A 363 0.73 1.53 -20.28
C ALA A 363 0.99 3.00 -20.65
N LEU A 364 1.04 3.31 -21.95
CA LEU A 364 1.20 4.66 -22.48
C LEU A 364 -0.04 5.52 -22.21
N VAL A 365 -1.25 4.98 -22.32
CA VAL A 365 -2.49 5.68 -21.88
C VAL A 365 -2.35 6.12 -20.43
N LYS A 366 -1.86 5.23 -19.56
CA LYS A 366 -1.66 5.53 -18.15
C LYS A 366 -0.65 6.66 -17.92
N ARG A 367 0.38 6.80 -18.75
CA ARG A 367 1.35 7.91 -18.65
C ARG A 367 0.75 9.20 -19.20
N TYR A 368 0.05 9.11 -20.33
CA TYR A 368 -0.64 10.23 -20.95
C TYR A 368 -1.61 10.91 -19.97
N VAL A 369 -2.44 10.11 -19.29
CA VAL A 369 -3.38 10.60 -18.27
C VAL A 369 -2.66 11.20 -17.06
N GLU A 370 -1.51 10.65 -16.64
CA GLU A 370 -0.74 11.19 -15.52
C GLU A 370 -0.12 12.56 -15.86
N LEU A 371 0.47 12.72 -17.05
CA LEU A 371 1.01 13.98 -17.55
C LEU A 371 -0.06 15.05 -17.74
N ARG A 372 -1.28 14.64 -18.09
CA ARG A 372 -2.40 15.56 -18.27
C ARG A 372 -3.02 16.03 -16.95
N ASN A 373 -3.14 15.13 -15.97
CA ASN A 373 -3.74 15.43 -14.67
C ASN A 373 -2.80 16.21 -13.74
N ALA A 374 -1.49 16.04 -13.92
CA ALA A 374 -0.45 16.76 -13.17
C ALA A 374 0.58 17.30 -14.17
N PRO A 375 0.21 18.32 -14.97
CA PRO A 375 1.12 18.92 -15.92
C PRO A 375 2.31 19.51 -15.14
N PRO A 376 3.55 19.03 -15.38
CA PRO A 376 4.70 19.61 -14.72
C PRO A 376 4.93 21.05 -15.19
N GLU A 377 5.56 21.87 -14.37
CA GLU A 377 6.03 23.19 -14.78
C GLU A 377 7.04 23.09 -15.93
N GLU A 378 7.30 24.20 -16.60
CA GLU A 378 8.17 24.24 -17.77
C GLU A 378 9.59 23.71 -17.41
N ASN A 379 10.06 22.71 -18.16
CA ASN A 379 11.31 21.97 -17.91
C ASN A 379 11.38 21.15 -16.60
N GLU A 380 10.28 21.03 -15.85
CA GLU A 380 10.21 20.11 -14.73
C GLU A 380 9.78 18.71 -15.17
N LYS A 381 10.33 17.71 -14.48
CA LYS A 381 9.92 16.31 -14.68
C LYS A 381 8.70 16.01 -13.83
N LEU A 382 7.81 15.18 -14.37
CA LEU A 382 6.71 14.61 -13.61
C LEU A 382 7.24 13.91 -12.34
N ALA A 383 6.65 14.21 -11.18
CA ALA A 383 7.16 13.79 -9.88
C ALA A 383 7.41 12.26 -9.79
N GLY A 384 8.70 11.89 -9.67
CA GLY A 384 9.12 10.49 -9.58
C GLY A 384 9.14 9.72 -10.91
N ARG A 385 9.07 10.43 -12.04
CA ARG A 385 9.08 9.90 -13.41
C ARG A 385 10.07 10.67 -14.30
N GLY A 386 10.43 10.06 -15.42
CA GLY A 386 11.41 10.61 -16.38
C GLY A 386 10.83 11.49 -17.48
N TYR A 387 9.55 11.88 -17.41
CA TYR A 387 8.83 12.57 -18.49
C TYR A 387 8.67 14.07 -18.25
N LEU A 388 8.69 14.84 -19.33
CA LEU A 388 8.42 16.27 -19.40
C LEU A 388 7.00 16.52 -19.93
N GLY A 389 6.46 17.72 -19.69
CA GLY A 389 5.12 18.09 -20.14
C GLY A 389 4.94 18.00 -21.66
N HIS A 390 5.98 18.32 -22.44
CA HIS A 390 5.95 18.25 -23.91
C HIS A 390 5.97 16.82 -24.47
N ASP A 391 6.32 15.80 -23.68
CA ASP A 391 6.39 14.41 -24.16
C ASP A 391 5.00 13.83 -24.44
N ARG A 392 3.95 14.52 -23.96
CA ARG A 392 2.57 14.07 -24.01
C ARG A 392 2.11 13.67 -25.42
N GLU A 393 2.46 14.46 -26.44
CA GLU A 393 2.05 14.19 -27.82
C GLU A 393 2.75 12.93 -28.37
N VAL A 394 4.05 12.82 -28.14
CA VAL A 394 4.85 11.65 -28.55
C VAL A 394 4.36 10.37 -27.85
N ILE A 395 4.01 10.45 -26.57
CA ILE A 395 3.42 9.33 -25.82
C ILE A 395 2.09 8.90 -26.41
N ALA A 396 1.24 9.87 -26.79
CA ALA A 396 -0.05 9.57 -27.42
C ALA A 396 0.13 8.87 -28.77
N GLN A 397 0.99 9.42 -29.63
CA GLN A 397 1.27 8.85 -30.95
C GLN A 397 1.88 7.45 -30.85
N SER A 398 2.85 7.26 -29.96
CA SER A 398 3.49 5.96 -29.70
C SER A 398 2.47 4.92 -29.20
N GLY A 399 1.53 5.38 -28.37
CA GLY A 399 0.51 4.53 -27.79
C GLY A 399 -0.57 4.10 -28.79
N VAL A 400 -1.02 5.01 -29.65
CA VAL A 400 -1.90 4.68 -30.78
C VAL A 400 -1.18 3.76 -31.76
N ALA A 401 0.08 4.05 -32.12
CA ALA A 401 0.88 3.18 -32.98
C ALA A 401 1.02 1.76 -32.40
N SER A 402 1.23 1.63 -31.08
CA SER A 402 1.27 0.35 -30.39
C SER A 402 -0.07 -0.40 -30.46
N ALA A 403 -1.20 0.31 -30.38
CA ALA A 403 -2.52 -0.30 -30.56
C ALA A 403 -2.72 -0.88 -31.96
N PHE A 404 -2.34 -0.14 -33.01
CA PHE A 404 -2.37 -0.65 -34.38
C PHE A 404 -1.39 -1.81 -34.57
N GLY A 405 -0.20 -1.76 -33.96
CA GLY A 405 0.76 -2.86 -33.95
C GLY A 405 0.17 -4.13 -33.33
N ALA A 406 -0.55 -4.03 -32.22
CA ALA A 406 -1.25 -5.17 -31.61
C ALA A 406 -2.28 -5.79 -32.58
N VAL A 407 -3.09 -4.95 -33.24
CA VAL A 407 -4.09 -5.42 -34.22
C VAL A 407 -3.44 -6.05 -35.44
N MET A 408 -2.30 -5.51 -35.90
CA MET A 408 -1.53 -6.10 -36.99
C MET A 408 -1.01 -7.50 -36.62
N VAL A 409 -0.42 -7.66 -35.43
CA VAL A 409 0.03 -8.97 -34.94
C VAL A 409 -1.14 -9.96 -34.82
N LEU A 410 -2.31 -9.49 -34.39
CA LEU A 410 -3.52 -10.31 -34.34
C LEU A 410 -3.96 -10.76 -35.74
N ALA A 411 -3.93 -9.87 -36.74
CA ALA A 411 -4.26 -10.21 -38.12
C ALA A 411 -3.29 -11.26 -38.70
N LEU A 412 -1.98 -11.10 -38.45
CA LEU A 412 -0.96 -12.08 -38.85
C LEU A 412 -1.16 -13.43 -38.16
N TYR A 413 -1.55 -13.44 -36.88
CA TYR A 413 -1.89 -14.67 -36.17
C TYR A 413 -3.09 -15.38 -36.81
N ILE A 414 -4.16 -14.64 -37.14
CA ILE A 414 -5.38 -15.21 -37.75
C ILE A 414 -5.07 -15.88 -39.10
N ASP A 415 -4.13 -15.34 -39.87
CA ASP A 415 -3.74 -15.93 -41.16
C ASP A 415 -2.80 -17.14 -41.04
N SER A 416 -2.21 -17.36 -39.86
CA SER A 416 -1.21 -18.42 -39.64
C SER A 416 -1.79 -19.84 -39.72
N ASP A 417 -0.93 -20.81 -40.07
CA ASP A 417 -1.28 -22.23 -40.13
C ASP A 417 -1.80 -22.79 -38.80
N SER A 418 -1.36 -22.23 -37.68
CA SER A 418 -1.84 -22.60 -36.34
C SER A 418 -3.33 -22.31 -36.14
N VAL A 419 -3.87 -21.25 -36.74
CA VAL A 419 -5.30 -20.91 -36.63
C VAL A 419 -6.13 -21.76 -37.59
N ARG A 420 -5.61 -21.99 -38.80
CA ARG A 420 -6.26 -22.84 -39.81
C ARG A 420 -6.40 -24.30 -39.35
N THR A 421 -5.53 -24.76 -38.46
CA THR A 421 -5.59 -26.12 -37.88
C THR A 421 -6.46 -26.19 -36.62
N LEU A 422 -6.44 -25.15 -35.78
CA LEU A 422 -7.17 -25.11 -34.52
C LEU A 422 -8.67 -24.84 -34.68
N TYR A 423 -9.05 -24.02 -35.67
CA TYR A 423 -10.43 -23.56 -35.84
C TYR A 423 -11.08 -24.13 -37.12
N ALA A 424 -12.32 -24.59 -36.99
CA ALA A 424 -13.10 -25.11 -38.12
C ALA A 424 -13.52 -23.99 -39.08
N TYR A 425 -13.80 -22.79 -38.54
CA TYR A 425 -14.22 -21.62 -39.32
C TYR A 425 -13.32 -20.39 -39.02
N PRO A 426 -12.07 -20.33 -39.54
CA PRO A 426 -11.12 -19.24 -39.24
C PRO A 426 -11.63 -17.84 -39.59
N TRP A 427 -12.48 -17.71 -40.62
CA TRP A 427 -13.06 -16.42 -41.02
C TRP A 427 -13.97 -15.80 -39.95
N MET A 428 -14.51 -16.59 -39.02
CA MET A 428 -15.32 -16.08 -37.90
C MET A 428 -14.49 -15.31 -36.86
N ILE A 429 -13.16 -15.45 -36.90
CA ILE A 429 -12.22 -14.83 -35.96
C ILE A 429 -11.80 -13.43 -36.45
N TRP A 430 -11.88 -13.18 -37.77
CA TRP A 430 -11.50 -11.90 -38.38
C TRP A 430 -12.12 -10.65 -37.71
N PRO A 431 -13.40 -10.65 -37.28
CA PRO A 431 -13.99 -9.53 -36.56
C PRO A 431 -13.29 -9.17 -35.24
N LEU A 432 -12.43 -10.01 -34.67
CA LEU A 432 -11.62 -9.65 -33.50
C LEU A 432 -10.70 -8.46 -33.78
N CYS A 433 -10.17 -8.33 -35.00
CA CYS A 433 -9.31 -7.21 -35.38
C CYS A 433 -10.02 -5.84 -35.20
N PRO A 434 -11.17 -5.58 -35.84
CA PRO A 434 -11.90 -4.33 -35.64
C PRO A 434 -12.45 -4.17 -34.21
N ILE A 435 -12.78 -5.26 -33.50
CA ILE A 435 -13.20 -5.21 -32.08
C ILE A 435 -12.06 -4.68 -31.20
N VAL A 436 -10.87 -5.28 -31.28
CA VAL A 436 -9.70 -4.86 -30.49
C VAL A 436 -9.28 -3.45 -30.86
N LEU A 437 -9.34 -3.09 -32.15
CA LEU A 437 -9.06 -1.74 -32.61
C LEU A 437 -10.04 -0.72 -32.02
N TYR A 438 -11.36 -1.01 -32.07
CA TYR A 438 -12.39 -0.16 -31.49
C TYR A 438 -12.15 0.08 -29.99
N ILE A 439 -11.87 -0.97 -29.22
CA ILE A 439 -11.59 -0.85 -27.77
C ILE A 439 -10.39 0.08 -27.53
N ASN A 440 -9.28 -0.14 -28.24
CA ASN A 440 -8.08 0.67 -28.07
C ASN A 440 -8.29 2.13 -28.46
N LEU A 441 -8.86 2.39 -29.64
CA LEU A 441 -9.13 3.75 -30.11
C LEU A 441 -10.08 4.48 -29.16
N ARG A 442 -11.12 3.79 -28.67
CA ARG A 442 -12.03 4.36 -27.68
C ARG A 442 -11.30 4.73 -26.38
N ILE A 443 -10.42 3.87 -25.86
CA ILE A 443 -9.63 4.19 -24.66
C ILE A 443 -8.77 5.45 -24.89
N TRP A 444 -8.11 5.57 -26.04
CA TRP A 444 -7.32 6.75 -26.38
C TRP A 444 -8.16 8.02 -26.51
N ILE A 445 -9.34 7.94 -27.14
CA ILE A 445 -10.30 9.05 -27.23
C ILE A 445 -10.79 9.47 -25.84
N LEU A 446 -11.13 8.52 -24.97
CA LEU A 446 -11.58 8.80 -23.60
C LEU A 446 -10.48 9.41 -22.74
N ALA A 447 -9.24 8.93 -22.87
CA ALA A 447 -8.08 9.52 -22.23
C ALA A 447 -7.84 10.95 -22.72
N HIS A 448 -8.07 11.22 -24.01
CA HIS A 448 -8.03 12.57 -24.57
C HIS A 448 -9.21 13.47 -24.11
N ARG A 449 -10.30 12.91 -23.61
CA ARG A 449 -11.46 13.67 -23.11
C ARG A 449 -11.49 13.84 -21.59
N ASP A 450 -10.42 13.49 -20.89
CA ASP A 450 -10.36 13.47 -19.42
C ASP A 450 -11.40 12.54 -18.75
N GLN A 451 -11.89 11.55 -19.50
CA GLN A 451 -12.90 10.58 -19.01
C GLN A 451 -12.26 9.29 -18.49
N MET A 452 -10.93 9.26 -18.40
CA MET A 452 -10.15 8.09 -18.00
C MET A 452 -9.53 8.31 -16.62
N HIS A 453 -10.22 7.86 -15.57
CA HIS A 453 -9.79 8.05 -14.19
C HIS A 453 -9.14 6.81 -13.56
N ASP A 454 -9.45 5.64 -14.09
CA ASP A 454 -8.98 4.35 -13.61
C ASP A 454 -7.83 3.81 -14.45
N ASP A 455 -7.17 2.78 -13.92
CA ASP A 455 -6.14 2.06 -14.66
C ASP A 455 -6.75 1.43 -15.94
N PRO A 456 -6.13 1.57 -17.13
CA PRO A 456 -6.74 1.14 -18.39
C PRO A 456 -7.12 -0.33 -18.46
N VAL A 457 -6.36 -1.20 -17.79
CA VAL A 457 -6.70 -2.63 -17.71
C VAL A 457 -7.93 -2.85 -16.85
N VAL A 458 -8.06 -2.10 -15.75
CA VAL A 458 -9.25 -2.17 -14.89
C VAL A 458 -10.48 -1.63 -15.61
N PHE A 459 -10.34 -0.50 -16.31
CA PHE A 459 -11.41 0.08 -17.12
C PHE A 459 -11.93 -0.89 -18.18
N LEU A 460 -11.04 -1.62 -18.86
CA LEU A 460 -11.40 -2.62 -19.86
C LEU A 460 -12.30 -3.73 -19.29
N LEU A 461 -12.12 -4.06 -18.01
CA LEU A 461 -12.87 -5.10 -17.29
C LEU A 461 -14.10 -4.57 -16.54
N SER A 462 -14.28 -3.26 -16.43
CA SER A 462 -15.40 -2.65 -15.70
C SER A 462 -16.37 -1.88 -16.60
N ASP A 463 -15.91 -1.34 -17.73
CA ASP A 463 -16.75 -0.60 -18.67
C ASP A 463 -17.61 -1.56 -19.50
N TRP A 464 -18.92 -1.38 -19.45
CA TRP A 464 -19.88 -2.28 -20.08
C TRP A 464 -19.72 -2.41 -21.59
N ARG A 465 -19.24 -1.37 -22.30
CA ARG A 465 -19.01 -1.43 -23.75
C ARG A 465 -17.78 -2.27 -24.07
N SER A 466 -16.71 -2.11 -23.29
CA SER A 466 -15.53 -2.97 -23.37
C SER A 466 -15.88 -4.41 -23.08
N ILE A 467 -16.64 -4.68 -22.01
CA ILE A 467 -17.10 -6.04 -21.65
C ILE A 467 -17.95 -6.64 -22.78
N MET A 468 -18.92 -5.90 -23.33
CA MET A 468 -19.76 -6.37 -24.44
C MET A 468 -18.91 -6.78 -25.65
N MET A 469 -17.91 -5.97 -26.01
CA MET A 469 -17.01 -6.25 -27.12
C MET A 469 -16.09 -7.46 -26.85
N ILE A 470 -15.59 -7.61 -25.62
CA ILE A 470 -14.80 -8.77 -25.19
C ILE A 470 -15.66 -10.04 -25.23
N LEU A 471 -16.90 -9.99 -24.74
CA LEU A 471 -17.83 -11.11 -24.77
C LEU A 471 -18.17 -11.51 -26.20
N LEU A 472 -18.44 -10.54 -27.08
CA LEU A 472 -18.66 -10.80 -28.51
C LEU A 472 -17.46 -11.53 -29.13
N GLY A 473 -16.24 -11.06 -28.85
CA GLY A 473 -15.02 -11.71 -29.32
C GLY A 473 -14.82 -13.11 -28.74
N GLY A 474 -15.13 -13.31 -27.44
CA GLY A 474 -15.07 -14.62 -26.80
C GLY A 474 -16.05 -15.62 -27.41
N VAL A 475 -17.29 -15.18 -27.70
CA VAL A 475 -18.29 -16.01 -28.40
C VAL A 475 -17.82 -16.37 -29.81
N MET A 476 -17.22 -15.43 -30.55
CA MET A 476 -16.65 -15.70 -31.88
C MET A 476 -15.54 -16.74 -31.82
N LEU A 477 -14.63 -16.66 -30.83
CA LEU A 477 -13.57 -17.66 -30.64
C LEU A 477 -14.12 -19.04 -30.26
N MET A 478 -15.12 -19.09 -29.39
CA MET A 478 -15.74 -20.37 -29.00
C MET A 478 -16.45 -21.01 -30.19
N THR A 479 -17.31 -20.24 -30.88
CA THR A 479 -18.08 -20.72 -32.05
C THR A 479 -17.18 -21.13 -33.22
N ALA A 480 -16.09 -20.40 -33.48
CA ALA A 480 -15.13 -20.77 -34.52
C ALA A 480 -14.42 -22.11 -34.25
N GLY A 481 -14.32 -22.51 -32.97
CA GLY A 481 -13.67 -23.74 -32.52
C GLY A 481 -14.63 -24.92 -32.34
N MET A 482 -15.95 -24.69 -32.34
CA MET A 482 -16.95 -25.75 -32.27
C MET A 482 -16.91 -26.59 -33.55
N ARG A 483 -16.62 -27.87 -33.40
CA ARG A 483 -16.72 -28.88 -34.47
C ARG A 483 -18.07 -29.57 -34.43
#